data_AF-T1ASN8-F1
#
_entry.id   AF-T1ASN8-F1
#
_cell.length_a   1.000
_cell.length_b   1.000
_cell.length_c   1.000
_cell.angle_alpha   90.00
_cell.angle_beta   90.00
_cell.angle_gamma   90.00
#
_symmetry.space_group_name_H-M   'P 1'
#
loop_
_entity.id
_entity.type
_entity.pdbx_description
1 polymer ?
#
loop_
_entity_poly.entity_id
_entity_poly.type
_entity_poly.pdbx_seq_one_letter_code
_entity_poly.pdbx_strand_id
1 'polypeptide(L)'
;LNLGVGDSILVQMEIGLLLTLIVGMPWIVHEVGAFLVPALRRNERALLRQIGLPATALFALGTGLGLVLITPFTFVLLFKYVAAMGLAPVLGVQEFVTFALLYSIAFGIVFELPVFVYALTRLGVVKGSTWKKHWRGAVLGSLVFGMVITPDNSGITMLLIASPMIVLYFGGAYFAARWEHQVDARRRPPAVAGTG
;
A
#
# COMPACT_ATOMS: atom_id res chain seq x y z
N LEU A 1 30.24 7.66 8.27
CA LEU A 1 29.92 7.09 6.94
C LEU A 1 31.00 6.09 6.59
N ASN A 2 30.63 4.84 6.32
CA ASN A 2 31.50 3.87 5.67
C ASN A 2 31.02 3.74 4.22
N LEU A 3 31.94 3.83 3.26
CA LEU A 3 31.66 3.74 1.83
C LEU A 3 32.59 2.67 1.26
N GLY A 4 32.04 1.48 0.99
CA GLY A 4 32.73 0.48 0.18
C GLY A 4 32.90 0.96 -1.26
N VAL A 5 33.95 0.47 -1.93
CA VAL A 5 34.28 0.87 -3.31
C VAL A 5 33.16 0.53 -4.30
N GLY A 6 32.36 -0.51 -4.01
CA GLY A 6 31.20 -0.94 -4.82
C GLY A 6 29.88 -0.27 -4.46
N ASP A 7 29.75 0.27 -3.25
CA ASP A 7 28.50 0.78 -2.68
C ASP A 7 27.93 1.94 -3.51
N SER A 8 28.82 2.77 -4.08
CA SER A 8 28.40 3.93 -4.88
C SER A 8 27.63 3.52 -6.15
N ILE A 9 28.01 2.40 -6.78
CA ILE A 9 27.31 1.90 -7.97
C ILE A 9 25.96 1.31 -7.57
N LEU A 10 25.92 0.52 -6.49
CA LEU A 10 24.69 -0.09 -5.99
C LEU A 10 23.67 0.97 -5.57
N VAL A 11 24.09 1.99 -4.84
CA VAL A 11 23.24 3.12 -4.44
C VAL A 11 22.65 3.84 -5.67
N GLN A 12 23.45 4.09 -6.71
CA GLN A 12 22.95 4.72 -7.94
C GLN A 12 21.91 3.83 -8.65
N MET A 13 22.15 2.53 -8.72
CA MET A 13 21.21 1.57 -9.31
C MET A 13 19.89 1.50 -8.53
N GLU A 14 19.96 1.47 -7.20
CA GLU A 14 18.80 1.48 -6.30
C GLU A 14 17.96 2.76 -6.49
N ILE A 15 18.61 3.93 -6.47
CA ILE A 15 17.91 5.19 -6.71
C ILE A 15 17.27 5.22 -8.10
N GLY A 16 18.00 4.76 -9.12
CA GLY A 16 17.48 4.63 -10.49
C GLY A 16 16.24 3.74 -10.55
N LEU A 17 16.29 2.57 -9.90
CA LEU A 17 15.16 1.64 -9.82
C LEU A 17 13.93 2.29 -9.18
N LEU A 18 14.12 2.99 -8.05
CA LEU A 18 13.02 3.67 -7.36
C LEU A 18 12.36 4.72 -8.25
N LEU A 19 13.17 5.56 -8.91
CA LEU A 19 12.67 6.61 -9.82
C LEU A 19 11.95 6.01 -11.03
N THR A 20 12.52 4.97 -11.65
CA THR A 20 11.89 4.25 -12.76
C THR A 20 10.56 3.66 -12.35
N LEU A 21 10.46 3.09 -11.15
CA LEU A 21 9.22 2.50 -10.66
C LEU A 21 8.12 3.57 -10.47
N ILE A 22 8.46 4.73 -9.88
CA ILE A 22 7.51 5.83 -9.67
C ILE A 22 7.04 6.40 -11.02
N VAL A 23 7.97 6.71 -11.92
CA VAL A 23 7.66 7.31 -13.23
C VAL A 23 6.96 6.30 -14.16
N GLY A 24 7.33 5.03 -14.07
CA GLY A 24 6.77 3.93 -14.85
C GLY A 24 5.44 3.40 -14.32
N MET A 25 5.04 3.77 -13.10
CA MET A 25 3.80 3.27 -12.49
C MET A 25 2.52 3.47 -13.34
N PRO A 26 2.29 4.61 -14.02
CA PRO A 26 1.11 4.77 -14.89
C PRO A 26 1.06 3.69 -15.99
N TRP A 27 2.23 3.32 -16.52
CA TRP A 27 2.35 2.27 -17.53
C TRP A 27 2.12 0.89 -16.93
N ILE A 28 2.70 0.60 -15.76
CA ILE A 28 2.49 -0.67 -15.04
C ILE A 28 1.01 -0.88 -14.75
N VAL A 29 0.32 0.15 -14.24
CA VAL A 29 -1.11 0.11 -13.94
C VAL A 29 -1.93 -0.13 -15.22
N HIS A 30 -1.54 0.49 -16.32
CA HIS A 30 -2.18 0.25 -17.63
C HIS A 30 -2.04 -1.21 -18.06
N GLU A 31 -0.84 -1.77 -18.03
CA GLU A 31 -0.57 -3.15 -18.45
C GLU A 31 -1.24 -4.19 -17.55
N VAL A 32 -1.19 -3.99 -16.22
CA VAL A 32 -1.91 -4.84 -15.27
C VAL A 32 -3.42 -4.77 -15.54
N GLY A 33 -3.96 -3.59 -15.81
CA GLY A 33 -5.34 -3.41 -16.22
C GLY A 33 -5.65 -4.16 -17.52
N ALA A 34 -4.83 -3.98 -18.55
CA ALA A 34 -4.99 -4.63 -19.86
C ALA A 34 -4.96 -6.15 -19.76
N PHE A 35 -4.12 -6.71 -18.88
CA PHE A 35 -4.10 -8.15 -18.59
C PHE A 35 -5.40 -8.65 -17.95
N LEU A 36 -6.08 -7.83 -17.15
CA LEU A 36 -7.36 -8.18 -16.55
C LEU A 36 -8.54 -8.04 -17.54
N VAL A 37 -8.44 -7.17 -18.56
CA VAL A 37 -9.53 -6.91 -19.53
C VAL A 37 -10.20 -8.17 -20.11
N PRO A 38 -9.49 -9.23 -20.50
CA PRO A 38 -10.11 -10.47 -21.00
C PRO A 38 -11.03 -11.15 -19.97
N ALA A 39 -10.74 -11.01 -18.67
CA ALA A 39 -11.54 -11.58 -17.59
C ALA A 39 -12.76 -10.71 -17.21
N LEU A 40 -12.80 -9.43 -17.63
CA LEU A 40 -13.88 -8.49 -17.32
C LEU A 40 -14.96 -8.45 -18.41
N ARG A 41 -16.22 -8.26 -17.98
CA ARG A 41 -17.33 -7.99 -18.91
C ARG A 41 -17.14 -6.64 -19.58
N ARG A 42 -17.72 -6.46 -20.79
CA ARG A 42 -17.62 -5.19 -21.55
C ARG A 42 -17.98 -3.96 -20.71
N ASN A 43 -19.00 -4.07 -19.87
CA ASN A 43 -19.50 -2.97 -19.03
C ASN A 43 -18.62 -2.71 -17.79
N GLU A 44 -17.74 -3.65 -17.42
CA GLU A 44 -16.87 -3.56 -16.25
C GLU A 44 -15.49 -2.99 -16.62
N ARG A 45 -15.09 -3.04 -17.90
CA ARG A 45 -13.79 -2.52 -18.38
C ARG A 45 -13.58 -1.03 -18.07
N ALA A 46 -14.65 -0.25 -18.04
CA ALA A 46 -14.58 1.17 -17.69
C ALA A 46 -14.06 1.40 -16.26
N LEU A 47 -14.20 0.42 -15.36
CA LEU A 47 -13.63 0.46 -14.00
C LEU A 47 -12.11 0.62 -14.04
N LEU A 48 -11.42 -0.16 -14.87
CA LEU A 48 -9.96 -0.18 -14.94
C LEU A 48 -9.39 1.21 -15.28
N ARG A 49 -10.04 1.90 -16.24
CA ARG A 49 -9.66 3.28 -16.59
C ARG A 49 -9.95 4.27 -15.45
N GLN A 50 -11.03 4.08 -14.71
CA GLN A 50 -11.40 4.96 -13.60
C GLN A 50 -10.48 4.82 -12.38
N ILE A 51 -9.99 3.61 -12.11
CA ILE A 51 -9.09 3.34 -10.97
C ILE A 51 -7.62 3.56 -11.30
N GLY A 52 -7.25 3.67 -12.59
CA GLY A 52 -5.85 3.79 -13.00
C GLY A 52 -5.13 5.05 -12.48
N LEU A 53 -5.79 6.20 -12.55
CA LEU A 53 -5.24 7.46 -12.01
C LEU A 53 -5.15 7.42 -10.47
N PRO A 54 -6.21 7.02 -9.73
CA PRO A 54 -6.12 6.79 -8.29
C PRO A 54 -5.01 5.82 -7.87
N ALA A 55 -4.84 4.70 -8.57
CA ALA A 55 -3.78 3.71 -8.31
C ALA A 55 -2.39 4.35 -8.41
N THR A 56 -2.11 4.94 -9.57
CA THR A 56 -0.84 5.65 -9.82
C THR A 56 -0.55 6.71 -8.75
N ALA A 57 -1.56 7.51 -8.38
CA ALA A 57 -1.41 8.54 -7.35
C ALA A 57 -1.18 7.94 -5.96
N LEU A 58 -1.90 6.88 -5.59
CA LEU A 58 -1.72 6.16 -4.33
C LEU A 58 -0.34 5.53 -4.25
N PHE A 59 0.15 4.90 -5.32
CA PHE A 59 1.49 4.33 -5.37
C PHE A 59 2.56 5.40 -5.15
N ALA A 60 2.47 6.53 -5.85
CA ALA A 60 3.41 7.64 -5.68
C ALA A 60 3.37 8.21 -4.25
N LEU A 61 2.18 8.35 -3.68
CA LEU A 61 1.98 8.82 -2.31
C LEU A 61 2.50 7.83 -1.27
N GLY A 62 2.25 6.54 -1.46
CA GLY A 62 2.77 5.46 -0.60
C GLY A 62 4.29 5.41 -0.65
N THR A 63 4.86 5.47 -1.85
CA THR A 63 6.32 5.51 -2.05
C THR A 63 6.94 6.74 -1.38
N GLY A 64 6.34 7.90 -1.56
CA GLY A 64 6.77 9.14 -0.90
C GLY A 64 6.67 9.08 0.62
N LEU A 65 5.60 8.51 1.17
CA LEU A 65 5.45 8.32 2.62
C LEU A 65 6.46 7.31 3.18
N GLY A 66 6.72 6.22 2.47
CA GLY A 66 7.77 5.26 2.81
C GLY A 66 9.13 5.94 2.96
N LEU A 67 9.48 6.80 1.99
CA LEU A 67 10.76 7.51 1.96
C LEU A 67 10.85 8.64 3.00
N VAL A 68 9.85 9.52 3.06
CA VAL A 68 9.94 10.79 3.81
C VAL A 68 9.48 10.65 5.26
N LEU A 69 8.61 9.69 5.57
CA LEU A 69 8.05 9.55 6.91
C LEU A 69 8.54 8.26 7.60
N ILE A 70 8.32 7.11 6.97
CA ILE A 70 8.55 5.81 7.61
C ILE A 70 10.04 5.53 7.78
N THR A 71 10.84 5.77 6.74
CA THR A 71 12.29 5.59 6.77
C THR A 71 12.94 6.40 7.90
N PRO A 72 12.83 7.74 7.96
CA PRO A 72 13.50 8.50 9.02
C PRO A 72 12.99 8.15 10.42
N PHE A 73 11.68 7.92 10.57
CA PHE A 73 11.13 7.54 11.88
C PHE A 73 11.69 6.21 12.36
N THR A 74 11.82 5.23 11.45
CA THR A 74 12.41 3.93 11.77
C THR A 74 13.86 4.09 12.21
N PHE A 75 14.69 4.84 11.48
CA PHE A 75 16.09 5.07 11.87
C PHE A 75 16.25 5.83 13.20
N VAL A 76 15.39 6.83 13.47
CA VAL A 76 15.38 7.51 14.77
C VAL A 76 15.10 6.53 15.90
N LEU A 77 14.16 5.61 15.71
CA LEU A 77 13.83 4.61 16.70
C LEU A 77 14.98 3.60 16.90
N LEU A 78 15.57 3.11 15.80
CA LEU A 78 16.70 2.19 15.85
C LEU A 78 17.92 2.82 16.54
N PHE A 79 18.24 4.08 16.24
CA PHE A 79 19.33 4.79 16.91
C PHE A 79 19.08 4.97 18.40
N LYS A 80 17.84 5.29 18.81
CA LYS A 80 17.47 5.34 20.23
C LYS A 80 17.62 3.98 20.90
N TYR A 81 17.23 2.90 20.22
CA TYR A 81 17.36 1.54 20.74
C TYR A 81 18.83 1.15 20.94
N VAL A 82 19.69 1.42 19.95
CA VAL A 82 21.13 1.15 20.03
C VAL A 82 21.79 1.99 21.14
N ALA A 83 21.45 3.27 21.23
CA ALA A 83 21.96 4.15 22.29
C ALA A 83 21.52 3.69 23.69
N ALA A 84 20.30 3.18 23.84
CA ALA A 84 19.81 2.63 25.11
C ALA A 84 20.58 1.37 25.55
N MET A 85 21.21 0.65 24.62
CA MET A 85 22.11 -0.46 24.92
C MET A 85 23.54 -0.03 25.24
N GLY A 86 23.84 1.29 25.28
CA GLY A 86 25.17 1.83 25.52
C GLY A 86 26.14 1.68 24.34
N LEU A 87 25.63 1.38 23.14
CA LEU A 87 26.42 1.20 21.93
C LEU A 87 26.39 2.46 21.06
N ALA A 88 27.47 2.70 20.31
CA ALA A 88 27.52 3.76 19.31
C ALA A 88 26.81 3.27 18.03
N PRO A 89 25.77 3.97 17.53
CA PRO A 89 25.11 3.59 16.30
C PRO A 89 26.05 3.80 15.10
N VAL A 90 26.24 2.75 14.30
CA VAL A 90 26.96 2.80 13.03
C VAL A 90 25.96 2.52 11.92
N LEU A 91 25.82 3.46 10.99
CA LEU A 91 24.99 3.31 9.80
C LEU A 91 25.86 3.53 8.56
N GLY A 92 25.91 2.53 7.68
CA GLY A 92 26.50 2.66 6.35
C GLY A 92 25.49 3.26 5.37
N VAL A 93 26.02 3.86 4.30
CA VAL A 93 25.19 4.58 3.32
C VAL A 93 24.39 3.61 2.48
N GLN A 94 25.00 2.49 2.08
CA GLN A 94 24.31 1.48 1.30
C GLN A 94 23.13 0.90 2.06
N GLU A 95 23.32 0.50 3.32
CA GLU A 95 22.24 -0.07 4.14
C GLU A 95 21.09 0.94 4.27
N PHE A 96 21.40 2.21 4.51
CA PHE A 96 20.38 3.25 4.56
C PHE A 96 19.57 3.33 3.26
N VAL A 97 20.26 3.38 2.10
CA VAL A 97 19.59 3.49 0.79
C VAL A 97 18.78 2.24 0.48
N THR A 98 19.33 1.04 0.74
CA THR A 98 18.62 -0.23 0.55
C THR A 98 17.35 -0.28 1.40
N PHE A 99 17.41 0.11 2.68
CA PHE A 99 16.22 0.15 3.54
C PHE A 99 15.22 1.21 3.08
N ALA A 100 15.69 2.40 2.72
CA ALA A 100 14.85 3.47 2.21
C ALA A 100 14.11 3.02 0.94
N LEU A 101 14.82 2.36 0.01
CA LEU A 101 14.23 1.80 -1.21
C LEU A 101 13.21 0.71 -0.89
N LEU A 102 13.57 -0.24 -0.04
CA LEU A 102 12.69 -1.35 0.34
C LEU A 102 11.40 -0.83 0.99
N TYR A 103 11.50 0.12 1.91
CA TYR A 103 10.33 0.77 2.53
C TYR A 103 9.51 1.56 1.52
N SER A 104 10.15 2.30 0.63
CA SER A 104 9.45 3.10 -0.39
C SER A 104 8.64 2.20 -1.32
N ILE A 105 9.24 1.14 -1.86
CA ILE A 105 8.55 0.20 -2.76
C ILE A 105 7.45 -0.55 -2.01
N ALA A 106 7.75 -1.06 -0.82
CA ALA A 106 6.78 -1.80 -0.01
C ALA A 106 5.54 -0.94 0.30
N PHE A 107 5.73 0.32 0.71
CA PHE A 107 4.63 1.22 0.98
C PHE A 107 3.89 1.62 -0.30
N GLY A 108 4.57 1.84 -1.42
CA GLY A 108 3.92 2.05 -2.72
C GLY A 108 2.94 0.92 -3.06
N ILE A 109 3.37 -0.33 -2.92
CA ILE A 109 2.53 -1.53 -3.18
C ILE A 109 1.38 -1.63 -2.19
N VAL A 110 1.64 -1.43 -0.90
CA VAL A 110 0.61 -1.47 0.15
C VAL A 110 -0.46 -0.41 -0.07
N PHE A 111 -0.08 0.78 -0.56
CA PHE A 111 -1.03 1.85 -0.83
C PHE A 111 -2.00 1.51 -1.95
N GLU A 112 -1.79 0.45 -2.73
CA GLU A 112 -2.77 -0.06 -3.69
C GLU A 112 -3.91 -0.87 -3.05
N LEU A 113 -3.79 -1.25 -1.77
CA LEU A 113 -4.83 -2.02 -1.06
C LEU A 113 -6.24 -1.40 -1.15
N PRO A 114 -6.44 -0.08 -0.97
CA PRO A 114 -7.77 0.51 -1.08
C PRO A 114 -8.36 0.38 -2.50
N VAL A 115 -7.53 0.55 -3.53
CA VAL A 115 -7.94 0.40 -4.93
C VAL A 115 -8.31 -1.05 -5.20
N PHE A 116 -7.51 -1.99 -4.72
CA PHE A 116 -7.77 -3.43 -4.86
C PHE A 116 -9.08 -3.85 -4.21
N VAL A 117 -9.29 -3.45 -2.95
CA VAL A 117 -10.53 -3.73 -2.19
C VAL A 117 -11.75 -3.13 -2.89
N TYR A 118 -11.65 -1.88 -3.33
CA TYR A 118 -12.72 -1.20 -4.06
C TYR A 118 -13.04 -1.88 -5.39
N ALA A 119 -12.01 -2.24 -6.17
CA ALA A 119 -12.17 -2.88 -7.47
C ALA A 119 -12.87 -4.24 -7.34
N LEU A 120 -12.43 -5.09 -6.41
CA LEU A 120 -13.04 -6.41 -6.19
C LEU A 120 -14.50 -6.32 -5.78
N THR A 121 -14.87 -5.36 -4.93
CA THR A 121 -16.28 -5.14 -4.57
C THR A 121 -17.09 -4.60 -5.73
N ARG A 122 -16.53 -3.69 -6.52
CA ARG A 122 -17.23 -3.13 -7.69
C ARG A 122 -17.43 -4.15 -8.81
N LEU A 123 -16.52 -5.12 -8.95
CA LEU A 123 -16.66 -6.26 -9.85
C LEU A 123 -17.62 -7.35 -9.30
N GLY A 124 -18.08 -7.22 -8.06
CA GLY A 124 -18.97 -8.18 -7.43
C GLY A 124 -18.29 -9.48 -6.98
N VAL A 125 -16.95 -9.52 -6.98
CA VAL A 125 -16.16 -10.67 -6.52
C VAL A 125 -16.26 -10.82 -5.01
N VAL A 126 -16.25 -9.70 -4.27
CA VAL A 126 -16.30 -9.69 -2.79
C VAL A 126 -17.33 -8.66 -2.31
N LYS A 127 -18.29 -9.09 -1.48
CA LYS A 127 -19.27 -8.16 -0.85
C LYS A 127 -18.56 -7.21 0.11
N GLY A 128 -19.03 -5.97 0.20
CA GLY A 128 -18.45 -4.95 1.11
C GLY A 128 -18.47 -5.38 2.58
N SER A 129 -19.50 -6.12 2.99
CA SER A 129 -19.61 -6.69 4.33
C SER A 129 -18.55 -7.76 4.64
N THR A 130 -18.05 -8.46 3.63
CA THR A 130 -17.03 -9.52 3.78
C THR A 130 -15.70 -8.94 4.25
N TRP A 131 -15.32 -7.75 3.79
CA TRP A 131 -14.10 -7.06 4.25
C TRP A 131 -14.17 -6.78 5.76
N LYS A 132 -15.28 -6.22 6.24
CA LYS A 132 -15.47 -5.98 7.68
C LYS A 132 -15.46 -7.27 8.49
N LYS A 133 -15.99 -8.38 7.96
CA LYS A 133 -15.99 -9.68 8.64
C LYS A 133 -14.58 -10.27 8.78
N HIS A 134 -13.70 -10.07 7.79
CA HIS A 134 -12.35 -10.66 7.74
C HIS A 134 -11.24 -9.68 8.18
N TRP A 135 -11.58 -8.65 8.94
CA TRP A 135 -10.63 -7.63 9.41
C TRP A 135 -9.42 -8.22 10.15
N ARG A 136 -9.61 -9.31 10.89
CA ARG A 136 -8.53 -10.00 11.61
C ARG A 136 -7.43 -10.50 10.67
N GLY A 137 -7.81 -10.99 9.49
CA GLY A 137 -6.86 -11.43 8.47
C GLY A 137 -6.04 -10.27 7.92
N ALA A 138 -6.66 -9.11 7.72
CA ALA A 138 -5.95 -7.91 7.27
C ALA A 138 -4.97 -7.38 8.33
N VAL A 139 -5.37 -7.40 9.62
CA VAL A 139 -4.47 -7.04 10.73
C VAL A 139 -3.29 -8.01 10.80
N LEU A 140 -3.54 -9.31 10.76
CA LEU A 140 -2.48 -10.32 10.78
C LEU A 140 -1.55 -10.18 9.58
N GLY A 141 -2.10 -10.02 8.37
CA GLY A 141 -1.30 -9.78 7.16
C GLY A 141 -0.45 -8.52 7.25
N SER A 142 -0.99 -7.45 7.85
CA SER A 142 -0.23 -6.20 8.07
C SER A 142 0.93 -6.40 9.06
N LEU A 143 0.71 -7.17 10.12
CA LEU A 143 1.76 -7.49 11.09
C LEU A 143 2.86 -8.37 10.47
N VAL A 144 2.47 -9.40 9.71
CA VAL A 144 3.42 -10.27 9.00
C VAL A 144 4.22 -9.46 7.98
N PHE A 145 3.57 -8.57 7.24
CA PHE A 145 4.24 -7.70 6.29
C PHE A 145 5.24 -6.77 6.99
N GLY A 146 4.83 -6.13 8.09
CA GLY A 146 5.73 -5.33 8.92
C GLY A 146 6.95 -6.13 9.37
N MET A 147 6.74 -7.36 9.85
CA MET A 147 7.81 -8.24 10.35
C MET A 147 8.84 -8.61 9.27
N VAL A 148 8.40 -8.84 8.04
CA VAL A 148 9.30 -9.19 6.92
C VAL A 148 10.15 -7.99 6.48
N ILE A 149 9.60 -6.79 6.60
CA ILE A 149 10.24 -5.57 6.09
C ILE A 149 11.17 -4.94 7.11
N THR A 150 10.83 -4.99 8.40
CA THR A 150 11.65 -4.38 9.44
C THR A 150 12.90 -5.20 9.74
N PRO A 151 14.09 -4.60 9.76
CA PRO A 151 15.34 -5.31 10.04
C PRO A 151 15.55 -5.59 11.53
N ASP A 152 14.66 -5.14 12.41
CA ASP A 152 14.76 -5.31 13.84
C ASP A 152 13.65 -6.21 14.40
N ASN A 153 13.99 -6.94 15.46
CA ASN A 153 13.06 -7.83 16.14
C ASN A 153 12.42 -7.17 17.38
N SER A 154 12.37 -5.82 17.43
CA SER A 154 11.81 -5.09 18.59
C SER A 154 10.28 -5.11 18.61
N GLY A 155 9.65 -5.36 17.46
CA GLY A 155 8.20 -5.30 17.27
C GLY A 155 7.63 -3.88 17.18
N ILE A 156 8.37 -2.84 17.58
CA ILE A 156 7.87 -1.45 17.58
C ILE A 156 7.81 -0.91 16.15
N THR A 157 8.86 -1.11 15.37
CA THR A 157 8.90 -0.76 13.93
C THR A 157 7.87 -1.56 13.14
N MET A 158 7.67 -2.85 13.49
CA MET A 158 6.63 -3.69 12.89
C MET A 158 5.25 -3.07 13.09
N LEU A 159 4.94 -2.62 14.32
CA LEU A 159 3.66 -1.96 14.61
C LEU A 159 3.53 -0.60 13.91
N LEU A 160 4.63 0.16 13.83
CA LEU A 160 4.67 1.42 13.08
C LEU A 160 4.32 1.23 11.61
N ILE A 161 4.83 0.16 10.97
CA ILE A 161 4.53 -0.16 9.57
C ILE A 161 3.13 -0.75 9.41
N ALA A 162 2.72 -1.66 10.30
CA ALA A 162 1.41 -2.31 10.22
C ALA A 162 0.25 -1.31 10.43
N SER A 163 0.43 -0.28 11.25
CA SER A 163 -0.62 0.71 11.56
C SER A 163 -1.20 1.40 10.32
N PRO A 164 -0.41 2.05 9.44
CA PRO A 164 -0.93 2.67 8.22
C PRO A 164 -1.54 1.64 7.25
N MET A 165 -1.03 0.40 7.19
CA MET A 165 -1.60 -0.67 6.37
C MET A 165 -3.03 -1.01 6.81
N ILE A 166 -3.23 -1.16 8.12
CA ILE A 166 -4.53 -1.45 8.70
C ILE A 166 -5.51 -0.30 8.40
N VAL A 167 -5.05 0.94 8.52
CA VAL A 167 -5.86 2.13 8.17
C VAL A 167 -6.27 2.11 6.70
N LEU A 168 -5.34 1.80 5.78
CA LEU A 168 -5.62 1.69 4.35
C LEU A 168 -6.66 0.61 4.04
N TYR A 169 -6.52 -0.55 4.69
CA TYR A 169 -7.49 -1.64 4.54
C TYR A 169 -8.91 -1.19 4.93
N PHE A 170 -9.07 -0.60 6.11
CA PHE A 170 -10.37 -0.12 6.57
C PHE A 170 -10.89 1.05 5.72
N GLY A 171 -10.01 1.93 5.24
CA GLY A 171 -10.36 2.99 4.29
C GLY A 171 -10.91 2.42 2.98
N GLY A 172 -10.23 1.44 2.39
CA GLY A 172 -10.68 0.72 1.20
C GLY A 172 -12.03 0.04 1.43
N ALA A 173 -12.18 -0.68 2.55
CA ALA A 173 -13.42 -1.36 2.91
C ALA A 173 -14.58 -0.37 3.10
N TYR A 174 -14.31 0.82 3.64
CA TYR A 174 -15.30 1.89 3.77
C TYR A 174 -15.77 2.42 2.41
N PHE A 175 -14.85 2.74 1.50
CA PHE A 175 -15.21 3.20 0.15
C PHE A 175 -15.97 2.14 -0.64
N ALA A 176 -15.55 0.87 -0.53
CA ALA A 176 -16.24 -0.26 -1.13
C ALA A 176 -17.68 -0.41 -0.63
N ALA A 177 -17.90 -0.39 0.69
CA ALA A 177 -19.23 -0.49 1.29
C ALA A 177 -20.13 0.71 0.95
N ARG A 178 -19.58 1.93 0.92
CA ARG A 178 -20.32 3.14 0.55
C ARG A 178 -20.81 3.08 -0.90
N TRP A 179 -20.02 2.49 -1.80
CA TRP A 179 -20.43 2.28 -3.18
C TRP A 179 -21.56 1.24 -3.28
N GLU A 180 -21.42 0.09 -2.63
CA GLU A 180 -22.42 -0.98 -2.62
C GLU A 180 -23.79 -0.47 -2.14
N HIS A 181 -23.82 0.28 -1.03
CA HIS A 181 -25.06 0.89 -0.52
C HIS A 181 -25.72 1.86 -1.51
N GLN A 182 -24.93 2.63 -2.26
CA GLN A 182 -25.49 3.56 -3.27
C GLN A 182 -26.08 2.82 -4.47
N VAL A 183 -25.48 1.70 -4.88
CA VAL A 183 -26.01 0.87 -5.96
C VAL A 183 -27.31 0.19 -5.53
N ASP A 184 -27.36 -0.34 -4.30
CA ASP A 184 -28.56 -0.98 -3.76
C ASP A 184 -29.71 0.01 -3.58
N ALA A 185 -29.41 1.23 -3.10
CA ALA A 185 -30.40 2.30 -2.98
C ALA A 185 -31.02 2.71 -4.33
N ARG A 186 -30.22 2.72 -5.41
CA ARG A 186 -30.69 3.03 -6.77
C ARG A 186 -31.51 1.90 -7.40
N ARG A 187 -31.39 0.66 -6.90
CA ARG A 187 -32.12 -0.51 -7.39
C ARG A 187 -33.45 -0.75 -6.68
N ARG A 188 -33.71 -0.10 -5.54
CA ARG A 188 -35.01 -0.20 -4.86
C ARG A 188 -36.08 0.52 -5.71
N PRO A 189 -37.17 -0.17 -6.11
CA PRO A 189 -38.29 0.52 -6.76
C PRO A 189 -38.87 1.58 -5.81
N PRO A 190 -39.40 2.71 -6.33
CA PRO A 190 -40.07 3.69 -5.49
C PRO A 190 -41.14 2.96 -4.67
N ALA A 191 -41.14 3.22 -3.35
CA ALA A 191 -42.15 2.67 -2.46
C ALA A 191 -43.51 2.96 -3.08
N VAL A 192 -44.28 1.91 -3.39
CA VAL A 192 -45.67 2.05 -3.80
C VAL A 192 -46.32 2.81 -2.66
N ALA A 193 -46.59 4.10 -2.87
CA ALA A 193 -47.29 4.94 -1.91
C ALA A 193 -48.60 4.21 -1.62
N GLY A 194 -48.75 3.73 -0.38
CA GLY A 194 -49.92 2.98 0.02
C GLY A 194 -51.16 3.83 -0.22
N THR A 195 -51.95 3.45 -1.21
CA THR A 195 -53.35 3.80 -1.30
C THR A 195 -54.08 3.02 -0.22
N GLY A 196 -54.52 3.72 0.82
CA GLY A 196 -55.38 3.23 1.89
C GLY A 196 -56.03 4.41 2.58
#